data_AF-A0A661PQL7-F1
#
_entry.id   AF-A0A661PQL7-F1
#
_cell.length_a   1.000
_cell.length_b   1.000
_cell.length_c   1.000
_cell.angle_alpha   90.00
_cell.angle_beta   90.00
_cell.angle_gamma   90.00
#
_symmetry.space_group_name_H-M   'P 1'
#
loop_
_entity.id
_entity.type
_entity.pdbx_description
1 polymer ?
#
loop_
_entity_poly.entity_id
_entity_poly.type
_entity_poly.pdbx_seq_one_letter_code
_entity_poly.pdbx_strand_id
1 'polypeptide(L)' 'MAGEKDPREAFIRYLAVERRYSAHTVRAYGSDLEHLGRFLATRFQLDAASCWCEVTEQQLRAFLRGQLDETSRATVSRR' A
#
# COMPACT_ATOMS: atom_id res chain seq x y z
N MET A 1 10.29 2.91 25.35
CA MET A 1 10.16 1.89 24.30
C MET A 1 8.87 2.15 23.54
N ALA A 2 8.83 3.19 22.71
CA ALA A 2 7.66 3.47 21.89
C ALA A 2 7.70 2.46 20.75
N GLY A 3 6.75 1.51 20.72
CA GLY A 3 6.60 0.59 19.61
C GLY A 3 6.51 1.40 18.33
N GLU A 4 7.48 1.23 17.45
CA GLU A 4 7.52 1.79 16.11
C GLU A 4 6.30 1.22 15.38
N LYS A 5 5.18 1.96 15.43
CA LYS A 5 3.92 1.53 14.84
C LYS A 5 4.17 1.39 13.34
N ASP A 6 3.96 0.19 12.82
CA ASP A 6 4.02 -0.08 11.39
C ASP A 6 3.31 1.07 10.64
N PRO A 7 4.00 1.80 9.75
CA PRO A 7 3.42 2.95 9.06
C PRO A 7 2.15 2.57 8.28
N ARG A 8 2.00 1.30 7.88
CA ARG A 8 0.74 0.78 7.31
C ARG A 8 -0.41 0.83 8.30
N GLU A 9 -0.20 0.36 9.52
CA GLU A 9 -1.25 0.36 10.55
C GLU A 9 -1.65 1.79 10.93
N ALA A 10 -0.68 2.70 10.99
CA ALA A 10 -0.94 4.12 11.21
C ALA A 10 -1.80 4.71 10.08
N PHE A 11 -1.48 4.42 8.82
CA PHE A 11 -2.25 4.86 7.66
C PHE A 11 -3.66 4.26 7.63
N ILE A 12 -3.81 2.97 7.91
CA ILE A 12 -5.11 2.29 7.97
C ILE A 12 -5.98 2.89 9.08
N ARG A 13 -5.41 3.17 10.25
CA ARG A 13 -6.10 3.87 11.34
C ARG A 13 -6.54 5.27 10.91
N TYR A 14 -5.66 6.04 10.24
CA TYR A 14 -5.99 7.35 9.70
C TYR A 14 -7.20 7.28 8.74
N LEU A 15 -7.21 6.32 7.82
CA LEU A 15 -8.33 6.12 6.90
C LEU A 15 -9.64 5.79 7.63
N ALA A 16 -9.58 4.97 8.68
CA ALA A 16 -10.76 4.55 9.42
C ALA A 16 -11.31 5.65 10.35
N VAL A 17 -10.43 6.36 11.06
CA VAL A 17 -10.83 7.28 12.14
C VAL A 17 -10.99 8.70 11.61
N GLU A 18 -9.99 9.21 10.90
CA GLU A 18 -9.92 10.61 10.49
C GLU A 18 -10.69 10.82 9.18
N ARG A 19 -10.53 9.90 8.23
CA ARG A 19 -11.24 9.95 6.94
C ARG A 19 -12.61 9.28 6.97
N ARG A 20 -12.92 8.53 8.04
CA ARG A 20 -14.19 7.80 8.25
C ARG A 20 -14.61 6.95 7.07
N TYR A 21 -13.65 6.35 6.36
CA TYR A 21 -13.96 5.45 5.27
C TYR A 21 -14.65 4.19 5.76
N SER A 22 -15.51 3.61 4.92
CA SER A 22 -16.24 2.39 5.27
C SER A 22 -15.27 1.24 5.56
N ALA A 23 -15.66 0.31 6.44
CA ALA A 23 -14.84 -0.85 6.77
C ALA A 23 -14.42 -1.66 5.52
N HIS A 24 -15.30 -1.74 4.52
CA HIS A 24 -14.98 -2.34 3.23
C HIS A 24 -13.84 -1.60 2.51
N THR A 25 -13.90 -0.26 2.47
CA THR A 25 -12.85 0.55 1.85
C THR A 25 -11.53 0.43 2.60
N VAL A 26 -11.55 0.50 3.93
CA VAL A 26 -10.35 0.33 4.76
C VAL A 26 -9.69 -1.04 4.53
N ARG A 27 -10.49 -2.12 4.44
CA ARG A 27 -9.99 -3.45 4.09
C ARG A 27 -9.37 -3.52 2.70
N ALA A 28 -9.99 -2.87 1.72
CA ALA A 28 -9.44 -2.80 0.37
C ALA A 28 -8.04 -2.14 0.38
N TYR A 29 -7.90 -0.96 1.01
CA TYR A 29 -6.60 -0.30 1.16
C TYR A 29 -5.57 -1.19 1.88
N GLY A 30 -5.98 -1.97 2.89
CA GLY A 30 -5.09 -2.94 3.55
C GLY A 30 -4.57 -4.00 2.58
N SER A 31 -5.46 -4.61 1.80
CA SER A 31 -5.08 -5.59 0.77
C SER A 31 -4.17 -4.97 -0.30
N ASP A 32 -4.40 -3.71 -0.65
CA ASP A 32 -3.60 -3.00 -1.65
C ASP A 32 -2.16 -2.77 -1.16
N LEU A 33 -2.00 -2.39 0.11
CA LEU A 33 -0.68 -2.27 0.75
C LEU A 33 0.05 -3.62 0.87
N GLU A 34 -0.67 -4.71 1.15
CA GLU A 34 -0.08 -6.05 1.14
C GLU A 34 0.43 -6.44 -0.26
N HIS A 35 -0.35 -6.17 -1.31
CA HIS A 35 0.05 -6.44 -2.69
C HIS A 35 1.27 -5.60 -3.10
N LEU A 36 1.27 -4.31 -2.78
CA LEU A 36 2.42 -3.44 -3.02
C LEU A 36 3.66 -3.95 -2.28
N GLY A 37 3.52 -4.32 -1.00
CA GLY A 37 4.63 -4.86 -0.21
C GLY A 37 5.21 -6.13 -0.83
N ARG A 38 4.36 -7.07 -1.28
CA ARG A 38 4.81 -8.28 -1.98
C ARG A 38 5.53 -7.94 -3.30
N PHE A 39 5.01 -6.99 -4.08
CA PHE A 39 5.65 -6.56 -5.32
C PHE A 39 7.02 -5.94 -5.08
N LEU A 40 7.17 -5.09 -4.06
CA LEU A 40 8.45 -4.48 -3.71
C LEU A 40 9.48 -5.52 -3.27
N ALA A 41 9.06 -6.49 -2.46
CA ALA A 41 9.91 -7.59 -2.03
C ALA A 41 10.35 -8.48 -3.19
N THR A 42 9.45 -8.83 -4.11
CA THR A 42 9.76 -9.74 -5.21
C THR A 42 10.57 -9.05 -6.32
N ARG A 43 10.20 -7.82 -6.69
CA ARG A 43 10.76 -7.13 -7.87
C ARG A 43 12.00 -6.30 -7.57
N PHE A 44 12.09 -5.78 -6.35
CA PHE A 44 13.15 -4.86 -5.92
C PHE A 44 13.94 -5.36 -4.71
N GLN A 45 13.62 -6.56 -4.19
CA GLN A 45 14.30 -7.14 -3.02
C GLN A 45 14.25 -6.24 -1.77
N LEU A 46 13.22 -5.39 -1.68
CA LEU A 46 13.02 -4.51 -0.54
C LEU A 46 12.21 -5.23 0.52
N ASP A 47 12.70 -5.24 1.76
CA ASP A 47 11.88 -5.66 2.88
C ASP A 47 10.84 -4.57 3.18
N ALA A 48 9.61 -4.80 2.72
CA ALA A 48 8.52 -3.87 2.93
C ALA A 48 8.24 -3.62 4.42
N ALA A 49 8.61 -4.52 5.35
CA ALA A 49 8.45 -4.24 6.78
C ALA A 49 9.37 -3.12 7.29
N SER A 50 10.49 -2.87 6.62
CA SER A 50 11.54 -1.96 7.10
C SER A 50 11.66 -0.67 6.26
N CYS A 51 11.14 -0.66 5.03
CA CYS A 51 11.51 0.34 4.02
C CYS A 51 10.35 1.17 3.44
N TRP A 52 9.19 1.27 4.11
CA TRP A 52 8.06 2.10 3.60
C TRP A 52 8.44 3.56 3.34
N CYS A 53 9.40 4.10 4.10
CA CYS A 53 9.94 5.45 3.93
C CYS A 53 10.93 5.58 2.77
N GLU A 54 11.41 4.48 2.21
CA GLU A 54 12.39 4.44 1.12
C GLU A 54 11.76 4.10 -0.23
N VAL A 55 10.44 3.87 -0.26
CA VAL A 55 9.70 3.61 -1.49
C VAL A 55 9.78 4.83 -2.41
N THR A 56 10.35 4.63 -3.59
CA THR A 56 10.53 5.69 -4.59
C THR A 56 9.33 5.77 -5.54
N GLU A 57 9.15 6.94 -6.14
CA GLU A 57 8.12 7.15 -7.16
C GLU A 57 8.26 6.18 -8.35
N GLN A 58 9.49 5.85 -8.74
CA GLN A 58 9.76 4.91 -9.82
C GLN A 58 9.22 3.50 -9.51
N GLN A 59 9.36 3.04 -8.27
CA GLN A 59 8.86 1.74 -7.82
C GLN A 59 7.32 1.73 -7.79
N LEU A 60 6.70 2.81 -7.32
CA LEU A 60 5.24 2.97 -7.37
C LEU A 60 4.71 2.97 -8.82
N ARG A 61 5.36 3.70 -9.72
CA ARG A 61 5.00 3.70 -11.15
C ARG A 61 5.16 2.31 -11.78
N ALA A 62 6.18 1.54 -11.38
CA ALA A 62 6.36 0.17 -11.85
C ALA A 62 5.23 -0.75 -11.37
N PHE A 63 4.80 -0.62 -10.11
CA PHE A 63 3.65 -1.35 -9.56
C PHE A 63 2.36 -1.02 -10.31
N LEU A 64 2.06 0.27 -10.49
CA LEU A 64 0.84 0.73 -11.16
C LEU A 64 0.77 0.28 -12.63
N ARG A 65 1.90 0.25 -13.34
CA ARG A 65 1.95 -0.29 -14.71
C ARG A 65 1.63 -1.78 -14.76
N GLY A 66 2.21 -2.58 -13.86
CA GLY A 66 1.89 -4.02 -13.79
C GLY A 66 0.42 -4.29 -13.45
N GLN A 67 -0.22 -3.43 -12.67
CA GLN A 67 -1.64 -3.56 -12.30
C GLN A 67 -2.61 -3.10 -13.40
N LEU A 68 -2.22 -2.13 -14.24
CA LEU A 68 -3.02 -1.66 -15.37
C LEU A 68 -3.22 -2.75 -16.44
N ASP A 69 -2.26 -3.67 -16.54
CA ASP A 69 -2.33 -4.80 -17.46
C ASP A 69 -3.25 -5.92 -16.93
N GLU A 70 -3.46 -6.00 -15.61
CA GLU A 70 -4.25 -7.05 -14.95
C GLU A 70 -5.65 -6.62 -14.48
N THR A 71 -5.99 -5.31 -14.45
CA THR A 71 -7.25 -4.83 -13.85
C THR A 71 -7.78 -3.52 -14.48
N SER A 72 -9.10 -3.30 -14.37
CA SER A 72 -9.77 -2.10 -14.89
C SER A 72 -9.32 -0.78 -14.22
N ARG A 73 -9.36 0.32 -14.99
CA ARG A 73 -8.93 1.68 -14.59
C ARG A 73 -9.55 2.20 -13.28
N ALA A 74 -10.76 1.76 -12.95
CA ALA A 74 -11.48 2.19 -11.74
C ALA A 74 -10.83 1.65 -10.46
N THR A 75 -10.22 0.46 -10.51
CA THR A 75 -9.50 -0.12 -9.38
C THR A 75 -8.13 0.54 -9.20
N VAL A 76 -7.49 0.95 -10.30
CA VAL A 76 -6.18 1.63 -10.26
C VAL A 76 -6.26 3.01 -9.63
N SER A 77 -7.38 3.73 -9.77
CA SER A 77 -7.54 5.07 -9.15
C SER A 77 -7.72 5.03 -7.62
N ARG A 78 -7.91 3.83 -7.04
CA ARG A 78 -8.07 3.64 -5.58
C ARG A 78 -6.79 3.15 -4.89
N ARG A 79 -5.77 2.76 -5.67
CA ARG A 79 -4.51 2.12 -5.24
C ARG A 79 -3.33 3.05 -5.44
#